data_AF-A0A6P0Z618-F1
#
_entry.id   AF-A0A6P0Z618-F1
#
_cell.length_a   1.000
_cell.length_b   1.000
_cell.length_c   1.000
_cell.angle_alpha   90.00
_cell.angle_beta   90.00
_cell.angle_gamma   90.00
#
_symmetry.space_group_name_H-M   'P 1'
#
loop_
_entity.id
_entity.type
_entity.pdbx_description
1 polymer ?
#
loop_
_entity_poly.entity_id
_entity_poly.type
_entity_poly.pdbx_seq_one_letter_code
_entity_poly.pdbx_strand_id
1 'polypeptide(L)'
;MPIFEDVVDLGAYNKLQRKEKTQDYAQVYDLHLPQRRCILRFCDRLYQFNEGVPINVLEHPELPQVYATTRLKWNALTTNLKTNVEPTLSWTDFTGFGPTALDHLDLMDGFNAHINLFRKEETKWDHAFQLYSGAALWHYLEP
;
A
#
# COMPACT_ATOMS: atom_id res chain seq x y z
N MET A 1 0.34 0.01 -4.25
CA MET A 1 0.37 -1.41 -4.65
C MET A 1 -0.49 -1.62 -5.87
N PRO A 2 0.04 -2.15 -6.99
CA PRO A 2 -0.75 -2.38 -8.19
C PRO A 2 -1.78 -3.49 -7.98
N ILE A 3 -2.94 -3.32 -8.60
CA ILE A 3 -4.00 -4.33 -8.69
C ILE A 3 -4.18 -4.66 -10.16
N PHE A 4 -4.02 -5.94 -10.45
CA PHE A 4 -4.05 -6.48 -11.80
C PHE A 4 -5.38 -7.17 -12.09
N GLU A 5 -5.83 -7.07 -13.34
CA GLU A 5 -6.95 -7.85 -13.87
C GLU A 5 -6.58 -8.48 -15.22
N ASP A 6 -7.22 -9.62 -15.50
CA ASP A 6 -7.17 -10.30 -16.79
C ASP A 6 -8.09 -9.57 -17.78
N VAL A 7 -7.52 -8.83 -18.75
CA VAL A 7 -8.29 -8.18 -19.81
C VAL A 7 -8.22 -8.96 -21.11
N VAL A 8 -9.35 -9.02 -21.83
CA VAL A 8 -9.42 -9.58 -23.18
C VAL A 8 -9.38 -8.41 -24.16
N ASP A 9 -8.40 -8.41 -25.04
CA ASP A 9 -8.24 -7.40 -26.08
C ASP A 9 -8.21 -8.03 -27.47
N LEU A 10 -8.56 -7.26 -28.50
CA LEU A 10 -8.44 -7.69 -29.90
C LEU A 10 -7.00 -7.40 -30.36
N GLY A 11 -6.20 -8.46 -30.43
CA GLY A 11 -4.84 -8.39 -30.99
C GLY A 11 -4.84 -8.23 -32.51
N ALA A 12 -3.64 -8.17 -33.09
CA ALA A 12 -3.48 -8.16 -34.55
C ALA A 12 -4.26 -9.32 -35.19
N TYR A 13 -4.95 -9.03 -36.30
CA TYR A 13 -5.81 -9.97 -37.04
C TYR A 13 -7.09 -10.43 -36.29
N ASN A 14 -7.67 -9.58 -35.42
CA ASN A 14 -8.91 -9.89 -34.66
C ASN A 14 -8.83 -11.14 -33.77
N LYS A 15 -7.63 -11.54 -33.36
CA LYS A 15 -7.46 -12.64 -32.41
C LYS A 15 -7.58 -12.11 -30.99
N LEU A 16 -8.48 -12.71 -30.19
CA LEU A 16 -8.60 -12.41 -28.77
C LEU A 16 -7.29 -12.76 -28.05
N GLN A 17 -6.68 -11.78 -27.41
CA GLN A 17 -5.51 -11.96 -26.55
C GLN A 17 -5.89 -11.64 -25.12
N ARG A 18 -5.58 -12.55 -24.19
CA ARG A 18 -5.64 -12.27 -22.76
C ARG A 18 -4.33 -11.62 -22.34
N LYS A 19 -4.42 -10.48 -21.65
CA LYS A 19 -3.27 -9.78 -21.09
C LYS A 19 -3.59 -9.35 -19.67
N GLU A 20 -2.61 -9.44 -18.80
CA GLU A 20 -2.70 -8.85 -17.47
C GLU A 20 -2.45 -7.34 -17.60
N LYS A 21 -3.30 -6.54 -16.97
CA LYS A 21 -3.16 -5.08 -16.98
C LYS A 21 -3.40 -4.52 -15.59
N THR A 22 -2.56 -3.57 -15.18
CA THR A 22 -2.82 -2.78 -13.98
C THR A 22 -4.08 -1.95 -14.18
N GLN A 23 -5.11 -2.23 -13.41
CA GLN A 23 -6.39 -1.53 -13.48
C GLN A 23 -6.46 -0.40 -12.46
N ASP A 24 -5.89 -0.64 -11.27
CA ASP A 24 -5.99 0.28 -10.15
C ASP A 24 -4.80 0.11 -9.19
N TYR A 25 -4.74 0.95 -8.16
CA TYR A 25 -3.77 0.89 -7.09
C TYR A 25 -4.46 0.88 -5.72
N ALA A 26 -3.98 0.04 -4.82
CA ALA A 26 -4.23 0.19 -3.38
C ALA A 26 -3.18 1.14 -2.78
N GLN A 27 -3.64 2.07 -1.94
CA GLN A 27 -2.76 2.89 -1.13
C GLN A 27 -2.40 2.11 0.13
N VAL A 28 -1.10 2.06 0.42
CA VAL A 28 -0.57 1.37 1.61
C VAL A 28 0.36 2.34 2.33
N TYR A 29 0.26 2.37 3.65
CA TYR A 29 1.09 3.20 4.51
C TYR A 29 1.56 2.37 5.69
N ASP A 30 2.87 2.22 5.82
CA ASP A 30 3.49 1.46 6.91
C ASP A 30 4.04 2.42 7.94
N LEU A 31 3.51 2.32 9.16
CA LEU A 31 4.04 2.98 10.33
C LEU A 31 5.05 2.05 11.01
N HIS A 32 6.33 2.40 10.93
CA HIS A 32 7.39 1.68 11.63
C HIS A 32 7.43 2.11 13.10
N LEU A 33 7.41 1.13 14.01
CA LEU A 33 7.52 1.35 15.46
C LEU A 33 8.78 0.63 15.98
N PRO A 34 9.98 1.23 15.83
CA PRO A 34 11.25 0.54 16.11
C PRO A 34 11.38 0.06 17.55
N GLN A 35 10.90 0.86 18.52
CA GLN A 35 10.93 0.49 19.95
C GLN A 35 10.08 -0.74 20.26
N ARG A 36 9.08 -1.04 19.42
CA ARG A 36 8.22 -2.22 19.51
C ARG A 36 8.58 -3.31 18.51
N ARG A 37 9.59 -3.06 17.65
CA ARG A 37 10.03 -3.95 16.55
C ARG A 37 8.86 -4.44 15.71
N CYS A 38 7.92 -3.55 15.41
CA CYS A 38 6.73 -3.90 14.64
C CYS A 38 6.42 -2.87 13.56
N ILE A 39 5.68 -3.33 12.56
CA ILE A 39 5.17 -2.51 11.46
C ILE A 39 3.65 -2.54 11.55
N LEU A 40 3.03 -1.37 11.64
CA LEU A 40 1.58 -1.23 11.52
C LEU A 40 1.26 -0.78 10.09
N ARG A 41 0.64 -1.68 9.33
CA ARG A 41 0.28 -1.45 7.93
C ARG A 41 -1.16 -1.00 7.81
N PHE A 42 -1.37 0.15 7.19
CA PHE A 42 -2.68 0.68 6.83
C PHE A 42 -2.89 0.56 5.33
N CYS A 43 -4.12 0.27 4.91
CA CYS A 43 -4.50 0.25 3.50
C CYS A 43 -5.88 0.90 3.31
N ASP A 44 -6.00 1.74 2.28
CA ASP A 44 -7.24 2.46 1.97
C ASP A 44 -8.45 1.55 1.72
N ARG A 45 -8.21 0.35 1.20
CA ARG A 45 -9.27 -0.64 0.92
C ARG A 45 -9.67 -1.50 2.11
N LEU A 46 -8.79 -1.64 3.10
CA LEU A 46 -9.00 -2.53 4.25
C LEU A 46 -9.38 -1.76 5.51
N TYR A 47 -9.04 -0.48 5.58
CA TYR A 47 -9.35 0.33 6.74
C TYR A 47 -10.85 0.62 6.81
N GLN A 48 -11.50 0.15 7.88
CA GLN A 48 -12.92 0.38 8.14
C GLN A 48 -13.13 1.80 8.70
N PHE A 49 -13.16 2.81 7.83
CA PHE A 49 -13.26 4.21 8.28
C PHE A 49 -14.49 4.56 9.12
N ASN A 50 -15.57 3.76 9.03
CA ASN A 50 -16.79 3.99 9.81
C ASN A 50 -16.72 3.37 11.21
N GLU A 51 -15.77 2.46 11.44
CA GLU A 51 -15.54 1.76 12.72
C GLU A 51 -14.21 2.19 13.37
N GLY A 52 -13.38 2.93 12.64
CA GLY A 52 -12.08 3.41 13.08
C GLY A 52 -12.15 4.72 13.88
N VAL A 53 -10.96 5.30 14.12
CA VAL A 53 -10.84 6.59 14.79
C VAL A 53 -11.56 7.67 13.97
N PRO A 54 -12.38 8.54 14.59
CA PRO A 54 -13.00 9.66 13.90
C PRO A 54 -11.93 10.59 13.36
N ILE A 55 -11.83 10.68 12.04
CA ILE A 55 -10.87 11.57 11.38
C ILE A 55 -11.66 12.76 10.83
N ASN A 56 -11.38 13.95 11.37
CA ASN A 56 -11.89 15.17 10.76
C ASN A 56 -11.28 15.31 9.36
N VAL A 57 -12.14 15.25 8.35
CA VAL A 57 -11.74 15.55 6.97
C VAL A 57 -11.44 17.05 6.93
N LEU A 58 -10.16 17.39 7.06
CA LEU A 58 -9.65 18.73 7.34
C LEU A 58 -10.07 19.82 6.33
N GLU A 59 -10.67 19.43 5.20
CA GLU A 59 -10.99 20.31 4.08
C GLU A 59 -12.49 20.58 3.92
N HIS A 60 -13.38 19.84 4.60
CA HIS A 60 -14.84 20.00 4.44
C HIS A 60 -15.60 19.83 5.76
N PRO A 61 -15.59 20.84 6.66
CA PRO A 61 -16.35 20.81 7.90
C PRO A 61 -17.87 20.66 7.69
N GLU A 62 -18.38 20.94 6.48
CA GLU A 62 -19.80 20.83 6.12
C GLU A 62 -20.22 19.46 5.56
N LEU A 63 -19.27 18.57 5.25
CA LEU A 63 -19.59 17.21 4.80
C LEU A 63 -19.54 16.27 6.01
N PRO A 64 -20.68 15.70 6.45
CA PRO A 64 -20.66 14.64 7.45
C PRO A 64 -19.73 13.51 6.98
N GLN A 65 -18.93 12.96 7.89
CA GLN A 65 -17.93 11.91 7.57
C GLN A 65 -18.54 10.73 6.79
N VAL A 66 -19.85 10.47 6.96
CA VAL A 66 -20.60 9.44 6.22
C VAL A 66 -20.56 9.66 4.71
N TYR A 67 -20.52 10.91 4.24
CA TYR A 67 -20.54 11.27 2.82
C TYR A 67 -19.15 11.47 2.21
N ALA A 68 -18.09 11.45 3.02
CA ALA A 68 -16.72 11.58 2.51
C ALA A 68 -16.30 10.32 1.74
N THR A 69 -15.68 10.50 0.57
CA THR A 69 -15.14 9.39 -0.22
C THR A 69 -13.97 8.70 0.50
N THR A 70 -13.71 7.43 0.20
CA THR A 70 -12.57 6.68 0.76
C THR A 70 -11.25 7.43 0.59
N ARG A 71 -11.07 8.10 -0.56
CA ARG A 71 -9.88 8.92 -0.84
C ARG A 71 -9.73 10.10 0.13
N LEU A 72 -10.81 10.83 0.40
CA LEU A 72 -10.77 11.95 1.36
C LEU A 72 -10.46 11.45 2.77
N LYS A 73 -11.09 10.35 3.19
CA LYS A 73 -10.86 9.75 4.51
C LYS A 73 -9.42 9.23 4.65
N TRP A 74 -8.88 8.59 3.62
CA TRP A 74 -7.50 8.13 3.56
C TRP A 74 -6.49 9.29 3.62
N ASN A 75 -6.71 10.36 2.85
CA ASN A 75 -5.88 11.55 2.90
C ASN A 75 -5.86 12.15 4.30
N ALA A 76 -7.03 12.28 4.93
CA ALA A 76 -7.11 12.82 6.28
C ALA A 76 -6.41 11.92 7.32
N LEU A 77 -6.53 10.59 7.21
CA LEU A 77 -5.81 9.63 8.06
C LEU A 77 -4.30 9.80 7.91
N THR A 78 -3.78 9.72 6.69
CA THR A 78 -2.34 9.77 6.43
C THR A 78 -1.73 11.13 6.81
N THR A 79 -2.44 12.24 6.60
CA THR A 79 -2.02 13.55 7.10
C THR A 79 -1.97 13.58 8.62
N ASN A 80 -2.98 13.05 9.31
CA ASN A 80 -3.00 13.00 10.77
C ASN A 80 -1.85 12.16 11.33
N LEU A 81 -1.54 11.00 10.72
CA LEU A 81 -0.41 10.16 11.10
C LEU A 81 0.93 10.90 10.93
N LYS A 82 1.13 11.54 9.77
CA LYS A 82 2.34 12.33 9.50
C LYS A 82 2.53 13.45 10.52
N THR A 83 1.47 14.19 10.85
CA THR A 83 1.57 15.33 11.79
C THR A 83 1.81 14.89 13.23
N ASN A 84 1.19 13.79 13.69
CA ASN A 84 1.21 13.41 15.11
C ASN A 84 2.24 12.34 15.46
N VAL A 85 2.72 11.56 14.49
CA VAL A 85 3.52 10.35 14.74
C VAL A 85 4.91 10.41 14.10
N GLU A 86 5.10 11.10 12.98
CA GLU A 86 6.38 11.11 12.23
C GLU A 86 7.12 12.46 12.30
N PRO A 87 8.03 12.69 13.28
CA PRO A 87 8.84 13.90 13.28
C PRO A 87 10.21 13.78 12.58
N THR A 88 10.67 12.60 12.09
CA THR A 88 12.12 12.43 11.85
C THR A 88 12.58 11.76 10.55
N LEU A 89 11.90 10.75 9.98
CA LEU A 89 12.31 10.15 8.70
C LEU A 89 11.13 9.40 8.06
N SER A 90 10.84 9.64 6.77
CA SER A 90 9.82 8.91 6.02
C SER A 90 10.44 8.26 4.79
N TRP A 91 10.14 6.98 4.56
CA TRP A 91 10.64 6.20 3.43
C TRP A 91 9.62 6.17 2.30
N THR A 92 9.83 6.99 1.26
CA THR A 92 8.85 7.13 0.17
C THR A 92 9.30 6.60 -1.20
N ASP A 93 10.53 6.06 -1.31
CA ASP A 93 11.11 5.63 -2.59
C ASP A 93 10.80 4.15 -2.96
N PHE A 94 9.58 3.70 -2.68
CA PHE A 94 9.16 2.38 -3.13
C PHE A 94 9.13 2.27 -4.67
N THR A 95 8.90 3.38 -5.37
CA THR A 95 8.85 3.41 -6.84
C THR A 95 10.19 3.05 -7.46
N GLY A 96 11.32 3.50 -6.91
CA GLY A 96 12.65 3.11 -7.35
C GLY A 96 13.05 1.71 -6.88
N PHE A 97 12.69 1.37 -5.63
CA PHE A 97 13.05 0.09 -5.02
C PHE A 97 12.29 -1.11 -5.62
N GLY A 98 10.98 -0.97 -5.80
CA GLY A 98 10.06 -2.05 -6.15
C GLY A 98 10.46 -2.84 -7.40
N PRO A 99 10.68 -2.20 -8.56
CA PRO A 99 11.10 -2.90 -9.77
C PRO A 99 12.39 -3.71 -9.58
N THR A 100 13.38 -3.12 -8.92
CA THR A 100 14.66 -3.80 -8.63
C THR A 100 14.45 -5.01 -7.72
N ALA A 101 13.58 -4.89 -6.72
CA ALA A 101 13.27 -6.01 -5.83
C ALA A 101 12.62 -7.16 -6.60
N LEU A 102 11.68 -6.88 -7.53
CA LEU A 102 11.00 -7.92 -8.32
C LEU A 102 11.97 -8.81 -9.09
N ASP A 103 13.07 -8.24 -9.61
CA ASP A 103 14.09 -8.97 -10.37
C ASP A 103 14.88 -9.96 -9.48
N HIS A 104 14.89 -9.75 -8.16
CA HIS A 104 15.70 -10.51 -7.20
C HIS A 104 14.87 -11.36 -6.23
N LEU A 105 13.55 -11.16 -6.17
CA LEU A 105 12.67 -11.91 -5.25
C LEU A 105 12.76 -13.42 -5.45
N ASP A 106 13.01 -13.89 -6.68
CA ASP A 106 13.14 -15.33 -6.97
C ASP A 106 14.41 -15.96 -6.35
N LEU A 107 15.36 -15.14 -5.87
CA LEU A 107 16.58 -15.58 -5.18
C LEU A 107 16.40 -15.69 -3.66
N MET A 108 15.26 -15.25 -3.14
CA MET A 108 14.98 -15.25 -1.70
C MET A 108 14.12 -16.44 -1.32
N ASP A 109 14.31 -16.96 -0.11
CA ASP A 109 13.36 -17.90 0.48
C ASP A 109 11.98 -17.23 0.60
N GLY A 110 10.92 -17.97 0.32
CA GLY A 110 9.56 -17.44 0.41
C GLY A 110 9.24 -16.94 1.82
N PHE A 111 8.78 -15.69 1.93
CA PHE A 111 8.33 -15.08 3.17
C PHE A 111 6.91 -14.52 3.00
N ASN A 112 6.16 -14.40 4.09
CA ASN A 112 4.79 -13.89 4.02
C ASN A 112 4.80 -12.36 3.85
N ALA A 113 4.12 -11.84 2.81
CA ALA A 113 4.05 -10.40 2.60
C ALA A 113 3.12 -9.67 3.60
N HIS A 114 2.21 -10.40 4.25
CA HIS A 114 1.19 -9.85 5.15
C HIS A 114 0.33 -8.74 4.50
N ILE A 115 0.04 -8.89 3.20
CA ILE A 115 -0.83 -7.99 2.44
C ILE A 115 -2.07 -8.75 1.99
N ASN A 116 -3.20 -8.47 2.64
CA ASN A 116 -4.47 -9.11 2.33
C ASN A 116 -5.36 -8.17 1.50
N LEU A 117 -4.99 -7.91 0.25
CA LEU A 117 -5.82 -7.14 -0.67
C LEU A 117 -6.90 -8.04 -1.28
N PHE A 118 -8.10 -7.50 -1.45
CA PHE A 118 -9.18 -8.19 -2.17
C PHE A 118 -8.87 -8.23 -3.67
N ARG A 119 -8.10 -9.23 -4.09
CA ARG A 119 -7.75 -9.54 -5.47
C ARG A 119 -7.57 -11.05 -5.64
N LYS A 120 -7.46 -11.53 -6.88
CA LYS A 120 -7.47 -12.95 -7.25
C LYS A 120 -6.36 -13.76 -6.56
N GLU A 121 -5.15 -13.21 -6.50
CA GLU A 121 -4.00 -13.84 -5.88
C GLU A 121 -2.99 -12.81 -5.38
N GLU A 122 -2.08 -13.25 -4.51
CA GLU A 122 -0.93 -12.45 -4.09
C GLU A 122 0.06 -12.30 -5.25
N THR A 123 0.74 -11.16 -5.30
CA THR A 123 1.67 -10.82 -6.38
C THR A 123 3.09 -10.66 -5.84
N LYS A 124 4.08 -10.69 -6.72
CA LYS A 124 5.47 -10.36 -6.35
C LYS A 124 5.61 -8.95 -5.77
N TRP A 125 4.72 -8.03 -6.11
CA TRP A 125 4.72 -6.69 -5.54
C TRP A 125 4.50 -6.70 -4.03
N ASP A 126 3.73 -7.65 -3.50
CA ASP A 126 3.47 -7.75 -2.07
C ASP A 126 4.73 -8.08 -1.29
N HIS A 127 5.46 -9.07 -1.78
CA HIS A 127 6.76 -9.46 -1.25
C HIS A 127 7.78 -8.32 -1.39
N ALA A 128 7.80 -7.62 -2.53
CA ALA A 128 8.66 -6.45 -2.73
C ALA A 128 8.35 -5.34 -1.72
N PHE A 129 7.08 -5.06 -1.45
CA PHE A 129 6.67 -4.04 -0.49
C PHE A 129 6.97 -4.46 0.95
N GLN A 130 6.76 -5.73 1.29
CA GLN A 130 7.13 -6.27 2.59
C GLN A 130 8.64 -6.20 2.81
N LEU A 131 9.44 -6.52 1.80
CA LEU A 131 10.91 -6.39 1.84
C LEU A 131 11.33 -4.94 2.04
N TYR A 132 10.77 -4.01 1.26
CA TYR A 132 11.02 -2.58 1.39
C TYR A 132 10.75 -2.07 2.81
N SER A 133 9.59 -2.44 3.35
CA SER A 133 9.18 -2.02 4.68
C SER A 133 10.03 -2.65 5.79
N GLY A 134 10.42 -3.92 5.64
CA GLY A 134 11.34 -4.59 6.54
C GLY A 134 12.73 -3.94 6.54
N ALA A 135 13.26 -3.61 5.37
CA ALA A 135 14.54 -2.91 5.24
C ALA A 135 14.50 -1.51 5.87
N ALA A 136 13.40 -0.78 5.67
CA ALA A 136 13.18 0.52 6.32
C ALA A 136 13.13 0.38 7.85
N LEU A 137 12.39 -0.61 8.39
CA LEU A 137 12.37 -0.89 9.83
C LEU A 137 13.77 -1.22 10.36
N TRP A 138 14.52 -2.06 9.64
CA TRP A 138 15.88 -2.45 10.01
C TRP A 138 16.80 -1.24 10.12
N HIS A 139 16.70 -0.27 9.20
CA HIS A 139 17.47 0.97 9.26
C HIS A 139 17.21 1.80 10.53
N TYR A 140 16.02 1.73 11.11
CA TYR A 140 15.74 2.39 12.40
C TYR A 140 16.28 1.61 13.61
N LEU A 141 16.59 0.32 13.45
CA LEU A 141 17.08 -0.55 14.52
C LEU A 141 18.61 -0.57 14.61
N GLU A 142 19.31 -0.25 13.52
CA GLU A 142 20.76 -0.08 13.50
C GLU A 142 21.15 1.36 13.88
N PRO A 143 22.00 1.56 14.91
CA PRO A 143 22.45 2.88 15.36
C PRO A 143 23.55 3.49 14.50
#